data_AF-A0A7C7EI06-F1
#
_entry.id   AF-A0A7C7EI06-F1
#
_cell.length_a   1.000
_cell.length_b   1.000
_cell.length_c   1.000
_cell.angle_alpha   90.00
_cell.angle_beta   90.00
_cell.angle_gamma   90.00
#
_symmetry.space_group_name_H-M   'P 1'
#
loop_
_entity.id
_entity.type
_entity.pdbx_description
1 polymer ?
#
loop_
_entity_poly.entity_id
_entity_poly.type
_entity_poly.pdbx_seq_one_letter_code
_entity_poly.pdbx_strand_id
1 'polypeptide(L)'
;MKNPKLLPVILTLLLVAGCTKLPASEETGLGPGEYEGIAASQEIKKENLSLKEELEKTKKELEELEKEYLNLVKSNESIISKLQETETKLDIIETADMPEFKVEDTDLNSILSYLEESSSLIDKSTRGIDIISSGGRVIFRTLGYGNVFSQIFIWEEGDKEPTLIEGASFDKDISYEWLDKYLLIKSGGKCKVLDPEGKKITTSFDEPRKMQLIKDTGTVLLIDKDNKFVLYDFINEGKRQIILDNDKYTDFYLNGEYVLFTGAYTENDVKYEIRASLDLDKMMKIYDIQRTGEASGENSDNPAETEDNL
;
A
#
# COMPACT_ATOMS: atom_id res chain seq x y z
N MET A 1 1.71 -32.64 -1.22
CA MET A 1 1.94 -33.06 0.18
C MET A 1 1.51 -31.92 1.09
N LYS A 2 0.50 -32.17 1.93
CA LYS A 2 -0.09 -31.17 2.84
C LYS A 2 0.66 -31.24 4.17
N ASN A 3 1.22 -30.12 4.64
CA ASN A 3 1.76 -29.97 5.99
C ASN A 3 0.70 -29.32 6.89
N PRO A 4 0.12 -30.03 7.88
CA PRO A 4 -0.67 -29.42 8.93
C PRO A 4 0.21 -29.29 10.18
N LYS A 5 0.79 -28.11 10.42
CA LYS A 5 1.55 -27.83 11.66
C LYS A 5 1.23 -26.46 12.24
N LEU A 6 -0.05 -26.09 12.27
CA LEU A 6 -0.50 -24.83 12.89
C LEU A 6 -1.67 -24.99 13.86
N LEU A 7 -2.06 -26.22 14.22
CA LEU A 7 -3.23 -26.46 15.07
C LEU A 7 -2.98 -26.68 16.59
N PRO A 8 -1.79 -27.00 17.14
CA PRO A 8 -1.73 -27.38 18.56
C PRO A 8 -1.54 -26.20 19.53
N VAL A 9 -1.30 -24.97 19.07
CA VAL A 9 -0.98 -23.84 19.98
C VAL A 9 -2.23 -23.22 20.62
N ILE A 10 -3.42 -23.41 20.03
CA ILE A 10 -4.66 -22.79 20.54
C ILE A 10 -5.38 -23.68 21.59
N LEU A 11 -4.98 -24.95 21.75
CA LEU A 11 -5.72 -25.91 22.59
C LEU A 11 -5.16 -26.11 24.02
N THR A 12 -4.07 -25.44 24.39
CA THR A 12 -3.45 -25.61 25.73
C THR A 12 -3.99 -24.66 26.80
N LEU A 13 -4.92 -23.76 26.48
CA LEU A 13 -5.44 -22.77 27.46
C LEU A 13 -6.70 -23.20 28.25
N LEU A 14 -7.18 -24.44 28.11
CA LEU A 14 -8.50 -24.85 28.64
C LEU A 14 -8.52 -26.02 29.65
N LEU A 15 -7.38 -26.43 30.23
CA LEU A 15 -7.31 -27.66 31.05
C LEU A 15 -6.67 -27.54 32.45
N VAL A 16 -6.91 -26.44 33.18
CA VAL A 16 -6.62 -26.41 34.63
C VAL A 16 -7.82 -25.90 35.42
N ALA A 17 -8.92 -26.64 35.36
CA ALA A 17 -10.01 -26.55 36.32
C ALA A 17 -10.32 -27.96 36.83
N GLY A 18 -9.80 -28.32 38.01
CA GLY A 18 -10.23 -29.55 38.69
C GLY A 18 -9.28 -30.12 39.75
N CYS A 19 -9.71 -29.99 41.01
CA CYS A 19 -9.50 -30.92 42.13
C CYS A 19 -8.15 -30.92 42.87
N THR A 20 -8.14 -30.33 44.08
CA THR A 20 -7.36 -30.85 45.21
C THR A 20 -8.30 -31.13 46.39
N LYS A 21 -8.36 -32.40 46.83
CA LYS A 21 -8.99 -32.82 48.10
C LYS A 21 -7.96 -32.67 49.21
N LEU A 22 -8.32 -32.00 50.31
CA LEU A 22 -7.51 -31.89 51.54
C LEU A 22 -7.65 -33.15 52.42
N PRO A 23 -6.56 -33.69 53.02
CA PRO A 23 -6.64 -34.72 54.05
C PRO A 23 -6.91 -34.11 55.43
N ALA A 24 -7.40 -34.94 56.36
CA ALA A 24 -7.84 -34.54 57.69
C ALA A 24 -6.66 -34.15 58.62
N SER A 25 -6.90 -33.12 59.43
CA SER A 25 -5.98 -32.45 60.35
C SER A 25 -5.89 -33.15 61.71
N GLU A 26 -4.66 -33.42 62.20
CA GLU A 26 -4.38 -33.64 63.63
C GLU A 26 -3.41 -32.56 64.16
N GLU A 27 -3.91 -31.87 65.20
CA GLU A 27 -3.29 -31.03 66.24
C GLU A 27 -1.95 -30.32 65.97
N THR A 28 -2.02 -29.05 65.55
CA THR A 28 -1.20 -27.97 66.14
C THR A 28 -2.09 -26.74 66.38
N GLY A 29 -2.04 -26.19 67.59
CA GLY A 29 -2.97 -25.16 68.09
C GLY A 29 -2.72 -23.74 67.58
N LEU A 30 -2.89 -23.50 66.28
CA LEU A 30 -3.01 -22.16 65.68
C LEU A 30 -4.15 -22.19 64.63
N GLY A 31 -5.01 -21.16 64.63
CA GLY A 31 -6.21 -21.11 63.79
C GLY A 31 -5.91 -21.05 62.29
N PRO A 32 -6.73 -21.70 61.42
CA PRO A 32 -6.48 -21.80 59.99
C PRO A 32 -6.94 -20.51 59.28
N GLY A 33 -6.06 -19.52 59.20
CA GLY A 33 -6.38 -18.29 58.47
C GLY A 33 -5.24 -17.30 58.23
N GLU A 34 -4.11 -17.39 58.92
CA GLU A 34 -3.18 -16.24 58.97
C GLU A 34 -1.73 -16.52 58.55
N TYR A 35 -1.37 -17.72 58.07
CA TYR A 35 0.03 -17.99 57.67
C TYR A 35 0.29 -18.44 56.22
N GLU A 36 -0.73 -18.66 55.38
CA GLU A 36 -0.54 -19.00 53.95
C GLU A 36 -0.95 -17.88 52.97
N GLY A 37 -1.72 -16.87 53.40
CA GLY A 37 -2.30 -15.86 52.51
C GLY A 37 -1.36 -14.71 52.08
N ILE A 38 -0.33 -14.40 52.87
CA ILE A 38 0.55 -13.24 52.60
C ILE A 38 1.69 -13.60 51.63
N ALA A 39 2.28 -14.79 51.77
CA ALA A 39 3.29 -15.30 50.85
C ALA A 39 2.71 -15.55 49.45
N ALA A 40 1.53 -16.19 49.38
CA ALA A 40 0.81 -16.41 48.12
C ALA A 40 0.42 -15.09 47.42
N SER A 41 -0.01 -14.06 48.15
CA SER A 41 -0.36 -12.76 47.54
C SER A 41 0.86 -12.00 46.99
N GLN A 42 2.02 -12.09 47.64
CA GLN A 42 3.25 -11.48 47.13
C GLN A 42 3.84 -12.25 45.94
N GLU A 43 3.82 -13.58 45.99
CA GLU A 43 4.23 -14.42 44.85
C GLU A 43 3.33 -14.21 43.63
N ILE A 44 2.01 -14.17 43.80
CA ILE A 44 1.05 -13.87 42.72
C ILE A 44 1.28 -12.46 42.14
N LYS A 45 1.61 -11.46 42.96
CA LYS A 45 1.93 -10.11 42.45
C LYS A 45 3.22 -10.09 41.65
N LYS A 46 4.25 -10.82 42.09
CA LYS A 46 5.53 -10.93 41.41
C LYS A 46 5.40 -11.69 40.09
N GLU A 47 4.63 -12.78 40.09
CA GLU A 47 4.31 -13.55 38.89
C GLU A 47 3.53 -12.69 37.88
N ASN A 48 2.51 -11.95 38.31
CA ASN A 48 1.77 -11.04 37.42
C ASN A 48 2.64 -9.92 36.82
N LEU A 49 3.59 -9.37 37.59
CA LEU A 49 4.57 -8.40 37.08
C LEU A 49 5.48 -9.05 36.02
N SER A 50 6.02 -10.23 36.30
CA SER A 50 6.84 -11.00 35.36
C SER A 50 6.08 -11.32 34.08
N LEU A 51 4.83 -11.78 34.20
CA LEU A 51 3.97 -12.09 33.06
C LEU A 51 3.64 -10.84 32.23
N LYS A 52 3.47 -9.68 32.88
CA LYS A 52 3.25 -8.41 32.16
C LYS A 52 4.50 -7.99 31.39
N GLU A 53 5.69 -8.14 31.98
CA GLU A 53 6.96 -7.86 31.30
C GLU A 53 7.20 -8.81 30.13
N GLU A 54 6.91 -10.12 30.31
CA GLU A 54 6.96 -11.10 29.22
C GLU A 54 5.94 -10.78 28.13
N LEU A 55 4.71 -10.38 28.48
CA LEU A 55 3.68 -9.99 27.51
C LEU A 55 4.12 -8.78 26.68
N GLU A 56 4.65 -7.73 27.32
CA GLU A 56 5.15 -6.54 26.62
C GLU A 56 6.35 -6.89 25.72
N LYS A 57 7.25 -7.75 26.19
CA LYS A 57 8.38 -8.23 25.39
C LYS A 57 7.90 -9.02 24.16
N THR A 58 7.00 -9.99 24.35
CA THR A 58 6.44 -10.79 23.25
C THR A 58 5.66 -9.91 22.28
N LYS A 59 4.93 -8.90 22.75
CA LYS A 59 4.24 -7.94 21.89
C LYS A 59 5.22 -7.16 21.02
N LYS A 60 6.32 -6.68 21.60
CA LYS A 60 7.36 -5.98 20.86
C LYS A 60 8.04 -6.88 19.81
N GLU A 61 8.38 -8.11 20.19
CA GLU A 61 8.95 -9.10 19.26
C GLU A 61 7.99 -9.42 18.11
N LEU A 62 6.69 -9.50 18.38
CA LEU A 62 5.67 -9.71 17.34
C LEU A 62 5.56 -8.52 16.39
N GLU A 63 5.58 -7.28 16.90
CA GLU A 63 5.61 -6.07 16.07
C GLU A 63 6.86 -5.97 15.19
N GLU A 64 8.03 -6.39 15.70
CA GLU A 64 9.28 -6.46 14.94
C GLU A 64 9.20 -7.53 13.84
N LEU A 65 8.70 -8.72 14.17
CA LEU A 65 8.55 -9.82 13.22
C LEU A 65 7.53 -9.49 12.11
N GLU A 66 6.44 -8.81 12.43
CA GLU A 66 5.47 -8.32 11.43
C GLU A 66 6.11 -7.35 10.43
N LYS A 67 6.97 -6.44 10.91
CA LYS A 67 7.72 -5.52 10.04
C LYS A 67 8.70 -6.28 9.14
N GLU A 68 9.45 -7.23 9.69
CA GLU A 68 10.38 -8.05 8.91
C GLU A 68 9.65 -8.87 7.84
N TYR A 69 8.53 -9.50 8.20
CA TYR A 69 7.71 -10.25 7.26
C TYR A 69 7.20 -9.36 6.11
N LEU A 70 6.69 -8.17 6.42
CA LEU A 70 6.21 -7.23 5.42
C LEU A 70 7.33 -6.78 4.47
N ASN A 71 8.52 -6.51 5.00
CA ASN A 71 9.69 -6.16 4.20
C ASN A 71 10.11 -7.30 3.27
N LEU A 72 10.06 -8.55 3.75
CA LEU A 72 10.37 -9.72 2.94
C LEU A 72 9.36 -9.93 1.82
N VAL A 73 8.06 -9.77 2.10
CA VAL A 73 7.00 -9.84 1.07
C VAL A 73 7.23 -8.78 -0.01
N LYS A 74 7.46 -7.51 0.38
CA LYS A 74 7.79 -6.43 -0.56
C LYS A 74 9.01 -6.77 -1.42
N SER A 75 10.07 -7.28 -0.79
CA SER A 75 11.30 -7.67 -1.49
C SER A 75 11.04 -8.78 -2.52
N ASN A 76 10.27 -9.80 -2.14
CA ASN A 76 9.94 -10.92 -3.02
C ASN A 76 9.08 -10.47 -4.22
N GLU A 77 8.08 -9.62 -4.00
CA GLU A 77 7.26 -9.05 -5.08
C GLU A 77 8.11 -8.23 -6.05
N SER A 78 9.03 -7.40 -5.54
CA SER A 78 9.98 -6.64 -6.36
C SER A 78 10.88 -7.55 -7.21
N ILE A 79 11.43 -8.63 -6.62
CA ILE A 79 12.27 -9.58 -7.36
C ILE A 79 11.47 -10.28 -8.46
N ILE A 80 10.26 -10.76 -8.16
CA ILE A 80 9.39 -11.41 -9.15
C ILE A 80 9.08 -10.44 -10.30
N SER A 81 8.76 -9.18 -10.00
CA SER A 81 8.50 -8.16 -11.03
C SER A 81 9.72 -7.93 -11.93
N LYS A 82 10.93 -7.85 -11.36
CA LYS A 82 12.17 -7.68 -12.13
C LYS A 82 12.50 -8.90 -12.99
N LEU A 83 12.23 -10.11 -12.49
CA LEU A 83 12.42 -11.34 -13.25
C LEU A 83 11.46 -11.39 -14.44
N GLN A 84 10.17 -11.14 -14.22
CA GLN A 84 9.17 -11.08 -15.29
C GLN A 84 9.55 -10.03 -16.35
N GLU A 85 10.01 -8.85 -15.94
CA GLU A 85 10.49 -7.82 -16.86
C GLU A 85 11.76 -8.24 -17.62
N THR A 86 12.67 -8.98 -16.98
CA THR A 86 13.90 -9.45 -17.63
C THR A 86 13.61 -10.55 -18.64
N GLU A 87 12.76 -11.52 -18.28
CA GLU A 87 12.27 -12.56 -19.21
C GLU A 87 11.59 -11.94 -20.42
N THR A 88 10.79 -10.89 -20.18
CA THR A 88 10.17 -10.09 -21.25
C THR A 88 11.18 -9.47 -22.19
N LYS A 89 12.17 -8.75 -21.64
CA LYS A 89 13.19 -8.05 -22.43
C LYS A 89 13.98 -9.04 -23.27
N LEU A 90 14.29 -10.20 -22.72
CA LEU A 90 14.98 -11.28 -23.44
C LEU A 90 14.16 -11.73 -24.65
N ASP A 91 12.86 -11.96 -24.47
CA ASP A 91 11.96 -12.40 -25.54
C ASP A 91 11.83 -11.37 -26.68
N ILE A 92 11.84 -10.07 -26.36
CA ILE A 92 11.87 -8.99 -27.36
C ILE A 92 13.18 -8.97 -28.15
N ILE A 93 14.31 -9.18 -27.47
CA ILE A 93 15.62 -9.24 -28.12
C ILE A 93 15.72 -10.47 -29.02
N GLU A 94 15.25 -11.63 -28.55
CA GLU A 94 15.24 -12.88 -29.32
C GLU A 94 14.40 -12.78 -30.59
N THR A 95 13.31 -12.00 -30.55
CA THR A 95 12.42 -11.79 -31.69
C THR A 95 12.87 -10.67 -32.64
N ALA A 96 13.84 -9.83 -32.23
CA ALA A 96 14.39 -8.70 -33.01
C ALA A 96 13.31 -7.78 -33.61
N ASP A 97 12.17 -7.67 -32.93
CA ASP A 97 10.94 -7.16 -33.53
C ASP A 97 10.67 -5.68 -33.24
N MET A 98 11.28 -5.10 -32.21
CA MET A 98 11.02 -3.72 -31.77
C MET A 98 11.77 -2.69 -32.64
N PRO A 99 11.12 -1.58 -33.04
CA PRO A 99 11.80 -0.49 -33.75
C PRO A 99 12.91 0.12 -32.89
N GLU A 100 14.05 0.44 -33.50
CA GLU A 100 15.03 1.31 -32.87
C GLU A 100 14.51 2.75 -32.87
N PHE A 101 14.14 3.27 -31.71
CA PHE A 101 13.64 4.63 -31.56
C PHE A 101 14.80 5.63 -31.56
N LYS A 102 14.95 6.37 -32.67
CA LYS A 102 15.99 7.39 -32.81
C LYS A 102 15.59 8.49 -33.78
N VAL A 103 15.77 9.74 -33.39
CA VAL A 103 15.58 10.91 -34.26
C VAL A 103 16.83 11.78 -34.30
N GLU A 104 17.05 12.45 -35.44
CA GLU A 104 18.09 13.46 -35.58
C GLU A 104 17.62 14.81 -35.03
N ASP A 105 16.41 15.22 -35.42
CA ASP A 105 15.72 16.39 -34.90
C ASP A 105 14.91 16.02 -33.66
N THR A 106 15.27 16.64 -32.53
CA THR A 106 14.80 16.26 -31.19
C THR A 106 13.73 17.19 -30.63
N ASP A 107 13.12 18.01 -31.48
CA ASP A 107 11.96 18.81 -31.09
C ASP A 107 10.70 17.93 -30.95
N LEU A 108 9.74 18.37 -30.15
CA LEU A 108 8.53 17.60 -29.86
C LEU A 108 7.73 17.21 -31.12
N ASN A 109 7.67 18.07 -32.14
CA ASN A 109 6.90 17.77 -33.35
C ASN A 109 7.60 16.71 -34.19
N SER A 110 8.93 16.75 -34.26
CA SER A 110 9.73 15.73 -34.94
C SER A 110 9.61 14.38 -34.25
N ILE A 111 9.67 14.35 -32.91
CA ILE A 111 9.45 13.11 -32.13
C ILE A 111 8.04 12.54 -32.40
N LEU A 112 7.00 13.38 -32.35
CA LEU A 112 5.62 12.94 -32.61
C LEU A 112 5.45 12.41 -34.03
N SER A 113 5.96 13.15 -35.03
CA SER A 113 5.88 12.74 -36.43
C SER A 113 6.58 11.40 -36.65
N TYR A 114 7.76 11.21 -36.06
CA TYR A 114 8.49 9.95 -36.13
C TYR A 114 7.71 8.78 -35.51
N LEU A 115 7.06 8.99 -34.35
CA LEU A 115 6.25 7.96 -33.70
C LEU A 115 4.98 7.63 -34.50
N GLU A 116 4.33 8.63 -35.09
CA GLU A 116 3.17 8.44 -35.96
C GLU A 116 3.52 7.69 -37.26
N GLU A 117 4.63 8.07 -37.90
CA GLU A 117 5.16 7.39 -39.08
C GLU A 117 5.51 5.94 -38.74
N SER A 118 6.27 5.72 -37.65
CA SER A 118 6.62 4.38 -37.17
C SER A 118 5.38 3.54 -36.90
N SER A 119 4.36 4.10 -36.24
CA SER A 119 3.07 3.44 -35.96
C SER A 119 2.31 3.06 -37.24
N SER A 120 2.46 3.83 -38.32
CA SER A 120 1.81 3.57 -39.60
C SER A 120 2.43 2.41 -40.40
N LEU A 121 3.72 2.16 -40.19
CA LEU A 121 4.48 1.11 -40.87
C LEU A 121 4.30 -0.27 -40.22
N ILE A 122 3.75 -0.32 -39.01
CA ILE A 122 3.54 -1.53 -38.23
C ILE A 122 2.18 -2.15 -38.54
N ASP A 123 2.11 -3.48 -38.64
CA ASP A 123 0.83 -4.19 -38.73
C ASP A 123 0.04 -4.04 -37.42
N LYS A 124 -0.92 -3.11 -37.45
CA LYS A 124 -1.79 -2.76 -36.32
C LYS A 124 -2.64 -3.92 -35.79
N SER A 125 -2.72 -5.04 -36.52
CA SER A 125 -3.46 -6.22 -36.05
C SER A 125 -2.75 -6.95 -34.90
N THR A 126 -1.42 -6.77 -34.76
CA THR A 126 -0.60 -7.47 -33.76
C THR A 126 0.31 -6.56 -32.96
N ARG A 127 0.79 -5.45 -33.54
CA ARG A 127 1.74 -4.52 -32.93
C ARG A 127 1.30 -3.08 -33.06
N GLY A 128 1.87 -2.19 -32.27
CA GLY A 128 1.56 -0.77 -32.38
C GLY A 128 2.37 0.14 -31.49
N ILE A 129 2.17 1.44 -31.69
CA ILE A 129 2.66 2.52 -30.85
C ILE A 129 1.47 3.42 -30.56
N ASP A 130 1.16 3.62 -29.27
CA ASP A 130 0.10 4.53 -28.83
C ASP A 130 0.70 5.68 -28.01
N ILE A 131 0.38 6.90 -28.39
CA ILE A 131 0.76 8.11 -27.65
C ILE A 131 -0.26 8.32 -26.52
N ILE A 132 0.23 8.37 -25.29
CA ILE A 132 -0.57 8.59 -24.07
C ILE A 132 -0.70 10.10 -23.79
N SER A 133 0.39 10.86 -23.95
CA SER A 133 0.42 12.31 -23.77
C SER A 133 1.58 12.94 -24.53
N SER A 134 1.43 14.22 -24.88
CA SER A 134 2.42 15.01 -25.63
C SER A 134 2.63 16.42 -25.06
N GLY A 135 2.20 16.68 -23.82
CA GLY A 135 2.35 17.98 -23.15
C GLY A 135 3.74 18.17 -22.55
N GLY A 136 4.66 18.79 -23.31
CA GLY A 136 6.04 19.09 -22.88
C GLY A 136 7.01 17.91 -22.94
N ARG A 137 6.52 16.68 -22.80
CA ARG A 137 7.21 15.42 -23.12
C ARG A 137 6.26 14.47 -23.81
N VAL A 138 6.77 13.53 -24.58
CA VAL A 138 5.97 12.48 -25.20
C VAL A 138 6.01 11.24 -24.32
N ILE A 139 4.84 10.84 -23.81
CA ILE A 139 4.65 9.55 -23.13
C ILE A 139 3.94 8.65 -24.12
N PHE A 140 4.54 7.51 -24.44
CA PHE A 140 3.96 6.55 -25.38
C PHE A 140 4.19 5.13 -24.89
N ARG A 141 3.41 4.20 -25.44
CA ARG A 141 3.61 2.78 -25.23
C ARG A 141 3.81 2.06 -26.54
N THR A 142 4.56 0.96 -26.50
CA THR A 142 4.56 -0.02 -27.56
C THR A 142 3.55 -1.13 -27.26
N LEU A 143 3.08 -1.80 -28.31
CA LEU A 143 2.12 -2.89 -28.26
C LEU A 143 2.64 -4.11 -29.02
N GLY A 144 2.51 -5.30 -28.43
CA GLY A 144 2.67 -6.59 -29.13
C GLY A 144 4.10 -6.98 -29.53
N TYR A 145 5.11 -6.47 -28.82
CA TYR A 145 6.51 -6.84 -29.02
C TYR A 145 6.95 -7.85 -27.95
N GLY A 146 7.31 -9.07 -28.36
CA GLY A 146 7.60 -10.21 -27.46
C GLY A 146 6.33 -10.83 -26.82
N ASN A 147 6.53 -11.66 -25.79
CA ASN A 147 5.49 -12.27 -24.95
C ASN A 147 4.79 -11.26 -24.03
N VAL A 148 5.29 -10.01 -23.97
CA VAL A 148 4.62 -8.89 -23.32
C VAL A 148 3.93 -8.03 -24.32
N PHE A 149 2.73 -7.62 -23.94
CA PHE A 149 1.89 -6.87 -24.83
C PHE A 149 2.13 -5.37 -24.76
N SER A 150 2.71 -4.79 -23.70
CA SER A 150 2.99 -3.34 -23.67
C SER A 150 4.14 -2.88 -22.77
N GLN A 151 4.91 -1.88 -23.22
CA GLN A 151 5.94 -1.16 -22.47
C GLN A 151 5.79 0.35 -22.63
N ILE A 152 6.03 1.12 -21.56
CA ILE A 152 5.92 2.59 -21.56
C ILE A 152 7.30 3.25 -21.67
N PHE A 153 7.34 4.29 -22.48
CA PHE A 153 8.49 5.14 -22.74
C PHE A 153 8.15 6.61 -22.51
N ILE A 154 9.18 7.38 -22.12
CA ILE A 154 9.12 8.83 -22.03
C ILE A 154 10.21 9.41 -22.92
N TRP A 155 9.84 10.29 -23.85
CA TRP A 155 10.74 10.99 -24.74
C TRP A 155 10.66 12.49 -24.48
N GLU A 156 11.79 13.10 -24.13
CA GLU A 156 11.90 14.52 -23.87
C GLU A 156 12.53 15.26 -25.06
N GLU A 157 12.19 16.54 -25.19
CA GLU A 157 12.81 17.41 -26.18
C GLU A 157 14.32 17.52 -25.93
N GLY A 158 15.12 17.42 -26.99
CA GLY A 158 16.59 17.41 -26.91
C GLY A 158 17.21 16.02 -26.78
N ASP A 159 16.43 15.00 -26.38
CA ASP A 159 16.90 13.62 -26.30
C ASP A 159 16.79 12.92 -27.65
N LYS A 160 17.86 12.23 -28.06
CA LYS A 160 17.90 11.49 -29.34
C LYS A 160 17.12 10.18 -29.30
N GLU A 161 16.83 9.68 -28.10
CA GLU A 161 16.28 8.35 -27.84
C GLU A 161 15.32 8.44 -26.63
N PRO A 162 14.24 7.68 -26.60
CA PRO A 162 13.32 7.68 -25.47
C PRO A 162 13.89 6.91 -24.27
N THR A 163 13.47 7.30 -23.07
CA THR A 163 13.75 6.55 -21.84
C THR A 163 12.68 5.48 -21.62
N LEU A 164 13.09 4.21 -21.54
CA LEU A 164 12.24 3.11 -21.09
C LEU A 164 11.98 3.23 -19.58
N ILE A 165 10.73 3.05 -19.16
CA ILE A 165 10.36 3.09 -17.75
C ILE A 165 10.39 1.68 -17.16
N GLU A 166 11.36 1.42 -16.26
CA GLU A 166 11.45 0.15 -15.54
C GLU A 166 10.17 -0.13 -14.72
N GLY A 167 9.73 -1.38 -14.72
CA GLY A 167 8.49 -1.80 -14.07
C GLY A 167 7.20 -1.44 -14.81
N ALA A 168 7.26 -0.67 -15.91
CA ALA A 168 6.11 -0.28 -16.72
C ALA A 168 5.82 -1.27 -17.87
N SER A 169 5.93 -2.56 -17.57
CA SER A 169 5.59 -3.67 -18.46
C SER A 169 4.23 -4.27 -18.08
N PHE A 170 3.36 -4.49 -19.08
CA PHE A 170 1.95 -4.83 -18.86
C PHE A 170 1.36 -5.77 -19.93
N ASP A 171 0.21 -6.36 -19.57
CA ASP A 171 -0.64 -7.12 -20.49
C ASP A 171 -1.30 -6.23 -21.55
N LYS A 172 -2.01 -6.83 -22.51
CA LYS A 172 -2.56 -6.13 -23.68
C LYS A 172 -3.64 -5.12 -23.32
N ASP A 173 -4.48 -5.53 -22.37
CA ASP A 173 -5.64 -4.77 -21.95
C ASP A 173 -5.25 -3.89 -20.77
N ILE A 174 -4.81 -2.67 -21.09
CA ILE A 174 -4.58 -1.63 -20.09
C ILE A 174 -5.41 -0.40 -20.35
N SER A 175 -5.73 0.28 -19.26
CA SER A 175 -6.32 1.61 -19.26
C SER A 175 -5.49 2.54 -18.40
N TYR A 176 -5.63 3.85 -18.67
CA TYR A 176 -4.89 4.87 -17.95
C TYR A 176 -5.83 5.96 -17.47
N GLU A 177 -5.45 6.56 -16.35
CA GLU A 177 -6.14 7.69 -15.76
C GLU A 177 -5.10 8.62 -15.15
N TRP A 178 -5.25 9.93 -15.37
CA TRP A 178 -4.39 10.91 -14.72
C TRP A 178 -4.82 11.09 -13.26
N LEU A 179 -3.87 10.91 -12.34
CA LEU A 179 -3.98 11.27 -10.94
C LEU A 179 -3.16 12.54 -10.71
N ASP A 180 -3.76 13.68 -11.07
CA ASP A 180 -3.06 14.97 -11.12
C ASP A 180 -1.84 14.88 -12.05
N LYS A 181 -0.61 15.04 -11.54
CA LYS A 181 0.63 14.91 -12.32
C LYS A 181 1.13 13.47 -12.51
N TYR A 182 0.50 12.49 -11.86
CA TYR A 182 0.87 11.08 -11.94
C TYR A 182 -0.04 10.34 -12.92
N LEU A 183 0.45 9.24 -13.50
CA LEU A 183 -0.34 8.40 -14.39
C LEU A 183 -0.65 7.06 -13.69
N LEU A 184 -1.93 6.78 -13.48
CA LEU A 184 -2.40 5.48 -13.01
C LEU A 184 -2.59 4.54 -14.20
N ILE A 185 -1.97 3.37 -14.13
CA ILE A 185 -2.03 2.34 -15.17
C ILE A 185 -2.73 1.12 -14.57
N LYS A 186 -3.85 0.70 -15.15
CA LYS A 186 -4.64 -0.46 -14.72
C LYS A 186 -4.42 -1.62 -15.68
N SER A 187 -3.98 -2.77 -15.17
CA SER A 187 -3.67 -3.97 -15.95
C SER A 187 -3.89 -5.24 -15.13
N GLY A 188 -4.65 -6.20 -15.64
CA GLY A 188 -4.77 -7.54 -15.04
C GLY A 188 -5.23 -7.56 -13.56
N GLY A 189 -6.07 -6.60 -13.15
CA GLY A 189 -6.51 -6.46 -11.74
C GLY A 189 -5.48 -5.82 -10.81
N LYS A 190 -4.41 -5.24 -11.34
CA LYS A 190 -3.42 -4.44 -10.61
C LYS A 190 -3.37 -3.01 -11.14
N CYS A 191 -3.02 -2.10 -10.25
CA CYS A 191 -2.75 -0.70 -10.53
C CYS A 191 -1.26 -0.43 -10.30
N LYS A 192 -0.62 0.30 -11.23
CA LYS A 192 0.70 0.90 -11.02
C LYS A 192 0.60 2.42 -11.18
N VAL A 193 1.36 3.15 -10.38
CA VAL A 193 1.44 4.62 -10.50
C VAL A 193 2.80 4.97 -11.10
N LEU A 194 2.76 5.66 -12.25
CA LEU A 194 3.92 6.23 -12.92
C LEU A 194 4.08 7.68 -12.46
N ASP A 195 5.29 8.03 -12.05
CA ASP A 195 5.77 9.40 -11.95
C ASP A 195 6.53 9.76 -13.23
N PRO A 196 5.92 10.53 -14.15
CA PRO A 196 6.57 10.90 -15.40
C PRO A 196 7.81 11.76 -15.19
N GLU A 197 7.83 12.60 -14.14
CA GLU A 197 8.95 13.48 -13.81
C GLU A 197 10.14 12.67 -13.30
N GLY A 198 9.87 11.78 -12.34
CA GLY A 198 10.88 10.85 -11.81
C GLY A 198 11.25 9.71 -12.76
N LYS A 199 10.61 9.60 -13.93
CA LYS A 199 10.77 8.52 -14.93
C LYS A 199 10.73 7.12 -14.31
N LYS A 200 9.80 6.88 -13.37
CA LYS A 200 9.71 5.61 -12.62
C LYS A 200 8.29 5.23 -12.22
N ILE A 201 8.06 3.93 -12.03
CA ILE A 201 6.90 3.45 -11.27
C ILE A 201 7.15 3.72 -9.78
N THR A 202 6.26 4.47 -9.12
CA THR A 202 6.37 4.76 -7.69
C THR A 202 5.80 3.64 -6.84
N THR A 203 4.75 2.96 -7.31
CA THR A 203 4.10 1.88 -6.57
C THR A 203 3.25 0.97 -7.45
N SER A 204 2.90 -0.19 -6.90
CA SER A 204 1.95 -1.16 -7.44
C SER A 204 1.02 -1.67 -6.34
N PHE A 205 -0.27 -1.83 -6.63
CA PHE A 205 -1.27 -2.37 -5.70
C PHE A 205 -2.42 -3.07 -6.42
N ASP A 206 -3.21 -3.87 -5.70
CA ASP A 206 -4.42 -4.53 -6.23
C ASP A 206 -5.45 -3.46 -6.68
N GLU A 207 -6.13 -3.70 -7.80
CA GLU A 207 -7.15 -2.76 -8.30
C GLU A 207 -8.30 -2.58 -7.28
N PRO A 208 -8.55 -1.34 -6.83
CA PRO A 208 -9.58 -1.07 -5.83
C PRO A 208 -10.97 -1.05 -6.46
N ARG A 209 -12.01 -1.29 -5.66
CA ARG A 209 -13.41 -1.18 -6.10
C ARG A 209 -13.77 0.25 -6.51
N LYS A 210 -13.16 1.23 -5.84
CA LYS A 210 -13.28 2.66 -6.10
C LYS A 210 -12.04 3.36 -5.56
N MET A 211 -11.60 4.42 -6.22
CA MET A 211 -10.47 5.23 -5.81
C MET A 211 -10.68 6.69 -6.24
N GLN A 212 -10.29 7.63 -5.38
CA GLN A 212 -10.24 9.05 -5.71
C GLN A 212 -9.02 9.70 -5.07
N LEU A 213 -8.30 10.53 -5.82
CA LEU A 213 -7.17 11.32 -5.33
C LEU A 213 -7.67 12.42 -4.41
N ILE A 214 -7.04 12.56 -3.25
CA ILE A 214 -7.19 13.75 -2.41
C ILE A 214 -6.38 14.86 -3.07
N LYS A 215 -7.08 15.89 -3.53
CA LYS A 215 -6.50 16.98 -4.32
C LYS A 215 -5.28 17.59 -3.61
N ASP A 216 -4.27 17.96 -4.40
CA ASP A 216 -3.04 18.60 -3.93
C ASP A 216 -2.24 17.73 -2.94
N THR A 217 -2.40 16.40 -2.98
CA THR A 217 -1.64 15.43 -2.18
C THR A 217 -1.12 14.26 -3.04
N GLY A 218 -0.30 13.40 -2.44
CA GLY A 218 0.08 12.09 -2.96
C GLY A 218 -0.79 10.94 -2.46
N THR A 219 -1.97 11.23 -1.91
CA THR A 219 -2.81 10.23 -1.23
C THR A 219 -4.11 9.99 -1.96
N VAL A 220 -4.41 8.71 -2.21
CA VAL A 220 -5.72 8.27 -2.69
C VAL A 220 -6.56 7.71 -1.54
N LEU A 221 -7.85 8.00 -1.55
CA LEU A 221 -8.84 7.26 -0.77
C LEU A 221 -9.39 6.14 -1.67
N LEU A 222 -9.33 4.90 -1.20
CA LEU A 222 -9.78 3.73 -1.94
C LEU A 222 -10.65 2.78 -1.10
N ILE A 223 -11.45 1.97 -1.79
CA ILE A 223 -12.12 0.80 -1.23
C ILE A 223 -11.38 -0.44 -1.71
N ASP A 224 -10.77 -1.18 -0.78
CA ASP A 224 -10.06 -2.41 -1.12
C ASP A 224 -11.01 -3.58 -1.40
N LYS A 225 -10.43 -4.75 -1.72
CA LYS A 225 -11.19 -5.98 -2.02
C LYS A 225 -12.02 -6.50 -0.84
N ASP A 226 -11.65 -6.12 0.39
CA ASP A 226 -12.32 -6.54 1.63
C ASP A 226 -13.37 -5.50 2.07
N ASN A 227 -13.72 -4.54 1.20
CA ASN A 227 -14.63 -3.42 1.47
C ASN A 227 -14.14 -2.47 2.57
N LYS A 228 -12.83 -2.39 2.79
CA LYS A 228 -12.26 -1.45 3.75
C LYS A 228 -11.90 -0.15 3.05
N PHE A 229 -12.18 0.95 3.73
CA PHE A 229 -11.74 2.28 3.33
C PHE A 229 -10.28 2.45 3.73
N VAL A 230 -9.45 2.79 2.76
CA VAL A 230 -8.00 2.90 2.95
C VAL A 230 -7.51 4.20 2.35
N LEU A 231 -6.67 4.90 3.09
CA LEU A 231 -5.83 5.98 2.61
C LEU A 231 -4.49 5.39 2.21
N TYR A 232 -4.12 5.61 0.96
CA TYR A 232 -2.85 5.14 0.42
C TYR A 232 -2.04 6.31 -0.14
N ASP A 233 -0.94 6.62 0.55
CA ASP A 233 0.07 7.58 0.12
C ASP A 233 1.05 6.86 -0.81
N PHE A 234 0.95 7.14 -2.10
CA PHE A 234 1.80 6.52 -3.13
C PHE A 234 3.13 7.24 -3.32
N ILE A 235 3.40 8.33 -2.58
CA ILE A 235 4.69 9.02 -2.55
C ILE A 235 5.56 8.43 -1.44
N ASN A 236 4.99 8.27 -0.24
CA ASN A 236 5.71 7.76 0.94
C ASN A 236 5.43 6.27 1.24
N GLU A 237 4.68 5.59 0.36
CA GLU A 237 4.21 4.21 0.54
C GLU A 237 3.43 3.96 1.85
N GLY A 238 2.77 4.99 2.38
CA GLY A 238 1.98 4.91 3.60
C GLY A 238 0.60 4.30 3.33
N LYS A 239 0.18 3.31 4.13
CA LYS A 239 -1.17 2.73 4.06
C LYS A 239 -1.85 2.83 5.42
N ARG A 240 -3.00 3.49 5.48
CA ARG A 240 -3.80 3.63 6.72
C ARG A 240 -5.25 3.25 6.46
N GLN A 241 -5.82 2.40 7.30
CA GLN A 241 -7.25 2.06 7.22
C GLN A 241 -8.09 3.13 7.94
N ILE A 242 -9.20 3.55 7.34
CA ILE A 242 -10.21 4.36 8.01
C ILE A 242 -11.17 3.42 8.74
N ILE A 243 -11.31 3.61 10.05
CA ILE A 243 -12.23 2.85 10.89
C ILE A 243 -13.47 3.70 11.10
N LEU A 244 -14.58 3.27 10.53
CA LEU A 244 -15.90 3.89 10.73
C LEU A 244 -16.63 3.22 11.89
N ASP A 245 -17.67 3.88 12.38
CA ASP A 245 -18.50 3.45 13.51
C ASP A 245 -19.44 2.27 13.17
N ASN A 246 -19.54 1.93 11.88
CA ASN A 246 -20.44 0.89 11.38
C ASN A 246 -19.83 0.16 10.17
N ASP A 247 -20.19 -1.12 9.97
CA ASP A 247 -19.73 -1.94 8.85
C ASP A 247 -20.64 -1.85 7.61
N LYS A 248 -21.77 -1.15 7.71
CA LYS A 248 -22.75 -0.99 6.63
C LYS A 248 -22.38 0.08 5.59
N TYR A 249 -21.31 0.85 5.80
CA TYR A 249 -20.80 1.77 4.78
C TYR A 249 -20.12 0.99 3.65
N THR A 250 -20.45 1.33 2.41
CA THR A 250 -20.00 0.59 1.23
C THR A 250 -19.44 1.48 0.13
N ASP A 251 -19.62 2.79 0.24
CA ASP A 251 -19.19 3.76 -0.77
C ASP A 251 -18.78 5.08 -0.12
N PHE A 252 -18.06 5.92 -0.86
CA PHE A 252 -17.69 7.27 -0.44
C PHE A 252 -17.77 8.28 -1.58
N TYR A 253 -17.94 9.55 -1.25
CA TYR A 253 -17.83 10.66 -2.19
C TYR A 253 -16.89 11.69 -1.61
N LEU A 254 -15.82 12.01 -2.33
CA LEU A 254 -14.93 13.12 -2.02
C LEU A 254 -15.42 14.36 -2.78
N ASN A 255 -15.72 15.42 -2.05
CA ASN A 255 -15.70 16.77 -2.61
C ASN A 255 -14.62 17.56 -1.85
N GLY A 256 -14.06 18.62 -2.43
CA GLY A 256 -12.85 19.26 -1.89
C GLY A 256 -12.90 19.78 -0.44
N GLU A 257 -14.03 19.65 0.26
CA GLU A 257 -14.23 20.07 1.64
C GLU A 257 -14.46 18.89 2.60
N TYR A 258 -15.09 17.79 2.14
CA TYR A 258 -15.40 16.65 3.00
C TYR A 258 -15.41 15.32 2.24
N VAL A 259 -15.30 14.24 3.01
CA VAL A 259 -15.60 12.88 2.58
C VAL A 259 -16.97 12.48 3.10
N LEU A 260 -17.87 12.06 2.22
CA LEU A 260 -19.16 11.49 2.58
C LEU A 260 -19.15 9.99 2.38
N PHE A 261 -19.13 9.24 3.47
CA PHE A 261 -19.32 7.79 3.47
C PHE A 261 -20.81 7.46 3.44
N THR A 262 -21.18 6.50 2.60
CA THR A 262 -22.58 6.10 2.39
C THR A 262 -22.72 4.60 2.42
N GLY A 263 -23.87 4.13 2.87
CA GLY A 263 -24.24 2.72 2.88
C GLY A 263 -25.75 2.55 2.81
N ALA A 264 -26.21 1.41 2.29
CA ALA A 264 -27.61 1.05 2.27
C ALA A 264 -27.79 -0.37 2.82
N TYR A 265 -28.78 -0.56 3.68
CA TYR A 265 -29.07 -1.86 4.28
C TYR A 265 -30.57 -2.06 4.49
N THR A 266 -30.99 -3.32 4.64
CA THR A 266 -32.39 -3.67 4.95
C THR A 266 -32.46 -4.30 6.32
N GLU A 267 -33.40 -3.86 7.13
CA GLU A 267 -33.67 -4.42 8.46
C GLU A 267 -35.19 -4.48 8.66
N ASN A 268 -35.71 -5.66 9.00
CA ASN A 268 -37.15 -5.92 9.15
C ASN A 268 -37.99 -5.44 7.93
N ASP A 269 -37.54 -5.80 6.72
CA ASP A 269 -38.14 -5.40 5.43
C ASP A 269 -38.21 -3.89 5.15
N VAL A 270 -37.53 -3.07 5.96
CA VAL A 270 -37.39 -1.62 5.75
C VAL A 270 -35.98 -1.32 5.23
N LYS A 271 -35.89 -0.52 4.16
CA LYS A 271 -34.62 -0.06 3.60
C LYS A 271 -34.18 1.21 4.30
N TYR A 272 -32.93 1.20 4.77
CA TYR A 272 -32.27 2.33 5.41
C TYR A 272 -31.07 2.77 4.58
N GLU A 273 -30.78 4.06 4.65
CA GLU A 273 -29.56 4.66 4.15
C GLU A 273 -28.80 5.27 5.33
N ILE A 274 -27.51 4.98 5.42
CA ILE A 274 -26.61 5.56 6.41
C ILE A 274 -25.61 6.48 5.71
N ARG A 275 -25.33 7.62 6.34
CA ARG A 275 -24.41 8.63 5.83
C ARG A 275 -23.55 9.17 6.97
N ALA A 276 -22.24 9.25 6.75
CA ALA A 276 -21.30 9.91 7.64
C ALA A 276 -20.45 10.89 6.84
N SER A 277 -20.35 12.13 7.30
CA SER A 277 -19.51 13.15 6.69
C SER A 277 -18.33 13.44 7.60
N LEU A 278 -17.13 13.44 7.01
CA LEU A 278 -15.89 13.79 7.68
C LEU A 278 -15.25 14.96 6.94
N ASP A 279 -15.03 16.06 7.65
CA ASP A 279 -14.29 17.22 7.17
C ASP A 279 -12.89 16.80 6.69
N LEU A 280 -12.51 17.25 5.49
CA LEU A 280 -11.31 16.78 4.81
C LEU A 280 -10.05 17.25 5.54
N ASP A 281 -9.99 18.51 5.99
CA ASP A 281 -8.83 19.03 6.72
C ASP A 281 -8.64 18.28 8.05
N LYS A 282 -9.73 17.96 8.76
CA LYS A 282 -9.66 17.12 9.96
C LYS A 282 -9.19 15.70 9.65
N MET A 283 -9.68 15.09 8.57
CA MET A 283 -9.22 13.76 8.15
C MET A 283 -7.73 13.78 7.85
N MET A 284 -7.27 14.75 7.06
CA MET A 284 -5.85 14.92 6.72
C MET A 284 -5.00 15.04 7.98
N LYS A 285 -5.45 15.80 8.98
CA LYS A 285 -4.75 15.92 10.26
C LYS A 285 -4.73 14.62 11.07
N ILE A 286 -5.85 13.89 11.14
CA ILE A 286 -5.94 12.62 11.91
C ILE A 286 -5.03 11.55 11.31
N TYR A 287 -4.90 11.54 9.98
CA TYR A 287 -4.15 10.52 9.25
C TYR A 287 -2.77 11.00 8.77
N ASP A 288 -2.31 12.17 9.24
CA ASP A 288 -1.03 12.81 8.86
C ASP A 288 -0.80 12.89 7.35
N ILE A 289 -1.85 13.23 6.59
CA ILE A 289 -1.77 13.38 5.13
C ILE A 289 -1.09 14.71 4.80
N GLN A 290 0.04 14.66 4.09
CA GLN A 290 0.78 15.84 3.67
C GLN A 290 0.30 16.36 2.32
N ARG A 291 0.26 17.69 2.17
CA ARG A 291 0.04 18.33 0.88
C ARG A 291 1.34 18.32 0.06
N THR A 292 1.20 18.15 -1.24
CA THR A 292 2.32 18.17 -2.18
C THR A 292 2.96 19.55 -2.17
N GLY A 293 4.18 19.68 -1.63
CA GLY A 293 4.92 20.94 -1.52
C GLY A 293 5.11 21.46 -0.10
N GLU A 294 4.48 20.86 0.91
CA GLU A 294 4.81 21.10 2.31
C GLU A 294 5.96 20.16 2.69
N ALA A 295 7.19 20.67 2.77
CA ALA A 295 8.30 19.91 3.34
C ALA A 295 7.96 19.55 4.79
N SER A 296 8.20 18.29 5.18
CA SER A 296 8.16 17.88 6.58
C SER A 296 9.15 18.73 7.38
N GLY A 297 8.64 19.74 8.09
CA GLY A 297 9.45 20.48 9.04
C GLY A 297 9.86 19.51 10.15
N GLU A 298 11.12 19.10 10.16
CA GLU A 298 11.72 18.58 11.38
C GLU A 298 11.55 19.64 12.47
N ASN A 299 10.76 19.32 13.49
CA ASN A 299 10.75 20.05 14.75
C ASN A 299 12.18 20.10 15.29
N SER A 300 12.88 21.20 15.02
CA SER A 300 14.04 21.64 15.77
C SER A 300 13.61 22.72 16.75
N ASP A 301 12.70 22.36 17.67
CA ASP A 301 12.55 23.10 18.92
C ASP A 301 13.75 22.73 19.80
N ASN A 302 14.87 23.39 19.54
CA ASN A 302 15.94 23.52 20.51
C ASN A 302 15.85 24.95 21.06
N PRO A 303 15.30 25.17 22.26
CA PRO A 303 15.33 26.50 22.85
C PRO A 303 16.77 26.74 23.29
N ALA A 304 17.46 27.64 22.59
CA ALA A 304 18.70 28.19 23.09
C ALA A 304 18.39 28.96 24.38
N GLU A 305 18.83 28.40 25.51
CA GLU A 305 19.02 29.13 26.75
C GLU A 305 20.02 30.26 26.49
N THR A 306 19.51 31.49 26.34
CA THR A 306 20.28 32.68 26.68
C THR A 306 20.26 32.83 28.20
N GLU A 307 21.27 32.29 28.87
CA GLU A 307 21.69 32.81 30.17
C GLU A 307 22.56 34.06 29.93
N ASP A 308 21.94 35.22 30.18
CA ASP A 308 22.65 36.36 30.75
C ASP A 308 23.28 35.92 32.07
N ASN A 309 24.58 36.19 32.27
CA ASN A 309 25.10 36.84 33.49
C ASN A 309 26.63 37.03 33.42
N LEU A 310 27.03 38.31 33.56
CA LEU A 310 28.21 38.86 34.25
C LEU A 310 29.62 38.39 33.87
#